data_AF-A0A975AWA5-F1
#
_entry.id   AF-A0A975AWA5-F1
#
_cell.length_a   1.000
_cell.length_b   1.000
_cell.length_c   1.000
_cell.angle_alpha   90.00
_cell.angle_beta   90.00
_cell.angle_gamma   90.00
#
_symmetry.space_group_name_H-M   'P 1'
#
loop_
_entity.id
_entity.type
_entity.pdbx_description
1 polymer ?
#
loop_
_entity_poly.entity_id
_entity_poly.type
_entity_poly.pdbx_seq_one_letter_code
_entity_poly.pdbx_strand_id
1 'polypeptide(L)'
;MFQDTIINKLEKGRAEFAYKSVDEIIELYSNNENIKKGLDNFINNVKNNINKIDNDNQRKNLLKRLEEIFKKPEVYLEKEGYNKLDEEEKARIVDKYKNFIENYRAYSRKIPTMIFTNGLGQTLAFIKAKAEKGNAYELLYLQISEYMKSPHTIRIKMPEDANDLLKWVISCDSPEYRYITQEVLAFLNWLKKFAEGRIEE
;
A
#
# COMPACT_ATOMS: atom_id res chain seq x y z
N MET A 1 6.08 33.38 8.81
CA MET A 1 5.58 32.11 8.23
C MET A 1 6.14 32.01 6.83
N PHE A 2 7.05 31.08 6.56
CA PHE A 2 7.47 30.81 5.18
C PHE A 2 6.30 30.15 4.45
N GLN A 3 5.85 30.76 3.36
CA GLN A 3 4.77 30.23 2.54
C GLN A 3 5.32 29.01 1.77
N ASP A 4 4.75 27.83 2.01
CA ASP A 4 5.21 26.61 1.37
C ASP A 4 5.13 26.72 -0.16
N THR A 5 6.26 26.51 -0.83
CA THR A 5 6.31 26.44 -2.30
C THR A 5 5.54 25.20 -2.78
N ILE A 6 5.10 25.20 -4.04
CA ILE A 6 4.43 24.03 -4.65
C ILE A 6 5.33 22.79 -4.58
N ILE A 7 6.64 22.96 -4.77
CA ILE A 7 7.64 21.89 -4.67
C ILE A 7 7.69 21.31 -3.24
N ASN A 8 7.74 22.17 -2.22
CA ASN A 8 7.78 21.72 -0.82
C ASN A 8 6.50 20.96 -0.44
N LYS A 9 5.34 21.42 -0.90
CA LYS A 9 4.06 20.72 -0.68
C LYS A 9 4.04 19.35 -1.32
N LEU A 10 4.56 19.23 -2.53
CA LEU A 10 4.60 17.98 -3.29
C LEU A 10 5.55 16.96 -2.63
N GLU A 11 6.77 17.37 -2.29
CA GLU A 11 7.73 16.51 -1.57
C GLU A 11 7.21 16.09 -0.19
N LYS A 12 6.63 17.03 0.56
CA LYS A 12 6.00 16.73 1.85
C LYS A 12 4.85 15.74 1.70
N GLY A 13 4.01 15.90 0.68
CA GLY A 13 2.90 14.99 0.41
C GLY A 13 3.35 13.57 0.06
N ARG A 14 4.38 13.43 -0.80
CA ARG A 14 5.02 12.14 -1.10
C ARG A 14 5.56 11.47 0.15
N ALA A 15 6.33 12.21 0.95
CA ALA A 15 6.94 11.71 2.17
C ALA A 15 5.88 11.32 3.21
N GLU A 16 4.83 12.14 3.39
CA GLU A 16 3.75 11.87 4.33
C GLU A 16 2.98 10.60 3.96
N PHE A 17 2.59 10.45 2.69
CA PHE A 17 1.87 9.25 2.23
C PHE A 17 2.74 7.99 2.38
N ALA A 18 4.02 8.09 2.00
CA ALA A 18 4.99 7.00 2.13
C ALA A 18 5.25 6.61 3.59
N TYR A 19 5.39 7.60 4.48
CA TYR A 19 5.58 7.36 5.91
C TYR A 19 4.38 6.61 6.50
N LYS A 20 3.16 7.09 6.24
CA LYS A 20 1.92 6.44 6.68
C LYS A 20 1.82 5.01 6.16
N SER A 21 2.13 4.80 4.88
CA SER A 21 2.13 3.47 4.25
C SER A 21 3.05 2.46 4.95
N VAL A 22 4.20 2.90 5.48
CA VAL A 22 5.15 2.04 6.22
C VAL A 22 4.76 1.92 7.69
N ASP A 23 4.34 3.02 8.31
CA ASP A 23 3.92 3.07 9.71
C ASP A 23 2.74 2.13 9.97
N GLU A 24 1.77 2.13 9.05
CA GLU A 24 0.63 1.21 9.06
C GLU A 24 1.06 -0.25 9.05
N ILE A 25 2.21 -0.61 8.47
CA ILE A 25 2.72 -1.99 8.47
C ILE A 25 3.43 -2.31 9.78
N ILE A 26 4.15 -1.34 10.35
CA ILE A 26 4.89 -1.52 11.59
C ILE A 26 3.96 -1.58 12.79
N GLU A 27 2.90 -0.76 12.83
CA GLU A 27 1.86 -0.83 13.86
C GLU A 27 1.19 -2.20 13.91
N LEU A 28 1.09 -2.90 12.78
CA LEU A 28 0.61 -4.29 12.70
C LEU A 28 1.58 -5.30 13.31
N TYR A 29 2.87 -4.97 13.39
CA TYR A 29 3.93 -5.86 13.84
C TYR A 29 4.29 -5.67 15.32
N SER A 30 4.30 -4.43 15.81
CA SER A 30 5.01 -4.08 17.05
C SER A 30 4.29 -4.37 18.37
N ASN A 31 3.14 -5.04 18.42
CA ASN A 31 2.50 -5.39 19.71
C ASN A 31 1.29 -6.34 19.56
N ASN A 32 1.30 -7.52 20.19
CA ASN A 32 0.22 -8.52 20.10
C ASN A 32 -1.20 -7.99 20.45
N GLU A 33 -1.35 -6.99 21.32
CA GLU A 33 -2.65 -6.31 21.59
C GLU A 33 -2.91 -5.09 20.69
N ASN A 34 -1.87 -4.48 20.10
CA ASN A 34 -2.01 -3.30 19.22
C ASN A 34 -2.09 -3.65 17.73
N ILE A 35 -1.86 -4.90 17.33
CA ILE A 35 -2.14 -5.39 15.96
C ILE A 35 -3.56 -5.01 15.58
N LYS A 36 -4.53 -5.29 16.45
CA LYS A 36 -5.94 -4.92 16.29
C LYS A 36 -6.13 -3.42 16.06
N LYS A 37 -5.48 -2.61 16.89
CA LYS A 37 -5.62 -1.14 16.90
C LYS A 37 -4.96 -0.49 15.67
N GLY A 38 -3.80 -0.99 15.26
CA GLY A 38 -3.11 -0.57 14.02
C GLY A 38 -3.90 -0.98 12.78
N LEU A 39 -4.48 -2.19 12.77
CA LEU A 39 -5.44 -2.63 11.76
C LEU A 39 -6.67 -1.73 11.70
N ASP A 40 -7.28 -1.45 12.85
CA ASP A 40 -8.47 -0.60 12.93
C ASP A 40 -8.16 0.83 12.48
N ASN A 41 -6.99 1.39 12.82
CA ASN A 41 -6.55 2.70 12.37
C ASN A 41 -6.26 2.74 10.87
N PHE A 42 -5.57 1.75 10.32
CA PHE A 42 -5.33 1.59 8.88
C PHE A 42 -6.66 1.49 8.12
N ILE A 43 -7.55 0.59 8.56
CA ILE A 43 -8.88 0.42 7.98
C ILE A 43 -9.67 1.72 8.07
N ASN A 44 -9.57 2.47 9.16
CA ASN A 44 -10.23 3.76 9.30
C ASN A 44 -9.62 4.85 8.42
N ASN A 45 -8.30 4.89 8.23
CA ASN A 45 -7.62 5.81 7.31
C ASN A 45 -8.00 5.52 5.85
N VAL A 46 -7.98 4.24 5.47
CA VAL A 46 -8.43 3.75 4.17
C VAL A 46 -9.92 4.09 3.96
N LYS A 47 -10.79 3.82 4.94
CA LYS A 47 -12.21 4.20 4.90
C LYS A 47 -12.41 5.72 4.78
N ASN A 48 -11.66 6.52 5.52
CA ASN A 48 -11.76 7.98 5.49
C ASN A 48 -11.27 8.58 4.16
N ASN A 49 -10.28 7.97 3.52
CA ASN A 49 -9.81 8.37 2.19
C ASN A 49 -10.76 7.87 1.07
N ILE A 50 -11.44 6.74 1.26
CA ILE A 50 -12.43 6.16 0.33
C ILE A 50 -13.80 6.89 0.36
N ASN A 51 -14.11 7.63 1.43
CA ASN A 51 -15.39 8.35 1.58
C ASN A 51 -15.61 9.51 0.57
N LYS A 52 -14.74 9.68 -0.44
CA LYS A 52 -14.89 10.63 -1.54
C LYS A 52 -15.22 9.99 -2.92
N ILE A 53 -15.42 8.67 -2.98
CA ILE A 53 -15.64 7.93 -4.25
C ILE A 53 -17.10 7.45 -4.36
N ASP A 54 -17.76 7.83 -5.47
CA ASP A 54 -19.21 7.79 -5.70
C ASP A 54 -19.72 6.51 -6.40
N ASN A 55 -19.03 5.36 -6.25
CA ASN A 55 -19.41 4.11 -6.93
C ASN A 55 -19.57 2.93 -5.95
N ASP A 56 -20.79 2.81 -5.42
CA ASP A 56 -21.16 2.02 -4.23
C ASP A 56 -20.89 0.51 -4.31
N ASN A 57 -20.89 -0.09 -5.49
CA ASN A 57 -20.86 -1.56 -5.64
C ASN A 57 -19.44 -2.16 -5.65
N GLN A 58 -18.47 -1.48 -6.28
CA GLN A 58 -17.06 -1.87 -6.23
C GLN A 58 -16.43 -1.51 -4.88
N ARG A 59 -16.84 -0.36 -4.32
CA ARG A 59 -16.54 0.06 -2.95
C ARG A 59 -17.01 -0.97 -1.92
N LYS A 60 -18.25 -1.47 -2.01
CA LYS A 60 -18.74 -2.54 -1.13
C LYS A 60 -17.91 -3.82 -1.26
N ASN A 61 -17.50 -4.22 -2.46
CA ASN A 61 -16.74 -5.46 -2.67
C ASN A 61 -15.27 -5.35 -2.21
N LEU A 62 -14.63 -4.21 -2.46
CA LEU A 62 -13.25 -3.95 -2.03
C LEU A 62 -13.17 -3.72 -0.52
N LEU A 63 -14.10 -2.94 0.06
CA LEU A 63 -14.20 -2.81 1.52
C LEU A 63 -14.57 -4.13 2.15
N LYS A 64 -15.48 -4.95 1.59
CA LYS A 64 -15.78 -6.28 2.11
C LYS A 64 -14.61 -7.25 1.98
N ARG A 65 -13.77 -7.15 0.93
CA ARG A 65 -12.55 -7.94 0.75
C ARG A 65 -11.41 -7.52 1.67
N LEU A 66 -11.15 -6.23 1.79
CA LEU A 66 -10.20 -5.69 2.75
C LEU A 66 -10.70 -5.99 4.16
N GLU A 67 -11.98 -5.83 4.45
CA GLU A 67 -12.58 -6.28 5.71
C GLU A 67 -12.53 -7.82 5.87
N GLU A 68 -12.59 -8.66 4.85
CA GLU A 68 -12.39 -10.11 5.02
C GLU A 68 -10.93 -10.47 5.29
N ILE A 69 -9.99 -9.75 4.67
CA ILE A 69 -8.55 -9.93 4.85
C ILE A 69 -8.09 -9.33 6.19
N PHE A 70 -8.78 -8.27 6.66
CA PHE A 70 -8.30 -7.39 7.72
C PHE A 70 -9.33 -7.14 8.87
N LYS A 71 -10.64 -7.42 8.80
CA LYS A 71 -11.58 -7.21 9.95
C LYS A 71 -11.42 -8.21 11.07
N LYS A 72 -10.87 -9.39 10.81
CA LYS A 72 -10.95 -10.50 11.76
C LYS A 72 -9.62 -11.23 11.91
N PRO A 73 -8.50 -10.56 12.26
CA PRO A 73 -7.36 -11.27 12.80
C PRO A 73 -7.84 -12.06 14.02
N GLU A 74 -8.46 -11.40 15.00
CA GLU A 74 -8.96 -12.06 16.22
C GLU A 74 -10.16 -12.97 16.04
N VAL A 75 -10.93 -12.89 14.95
CA VAL A 75 -12.01 -13.86 14.70
C VAL A 75 -11.58 -14.93 13.70
N TYR A 76 -10.43 -14.82 13.03
CA TYR A 76 -9.71 -15.97 12.49
C TYR A 76 -9.03 -16.73 13.65
N LEU A 77 -8.46 -15.97 14.60
CA LEU A 77 -7.88 -16.48 15.84
C LEU A 77 -8.97 -17.00 16.82
N GLU A 78 -10.16 -16.39 16.97
CA GLU A 78 -11.24 -16.89 17.85
C GLU A 78 -12.08 -18.00 17.19
N LYS A 79 -12.22 -18.02 15.85
CA LYS A 79 -13.01 -19.04 15.13
C LYS A 79 -12.23 -20.35 14.92
N GLU A 80 -10.89 -20.31 14.96
CA GLU A 80 -10.00 -21.49 15.03
C GLU A 80 -9.55 -21.83 16.46
N GLY A 81 -9.84 -20.97 17.44
CA GLY A 81 -9.38 -21.15 18.82
C GLY A 81 -7.87 -21.01 18.94
N TYR A 82 -7.32 -19.80 18.79
CA TYR A 82 -5.91 -19.46 18.93
C TYR A 82 -5.33 -19.80 20.30
N ASN A 83 -6.16 -19.72 21.34
CA ASN A 83 -5.83 -20.20 22.68
C ASN A 83 -5.84 -21.74 22.78
N LYS A 84 -6.35 -22.43 21.75
CA LYS A 84 -6.39 -23.89 21.55
C LYS A 84 -5.46 -24.38 20.43
N LEU A 85 -4.92 -23.49 19.59
CA LEU A 85 -3.92 -23.81 18.58
C LEU A 85 -2.64 -24.21 19.28
N ASP A 86 -1.95 -25.19 18.69
CA ASP A 86 -0.65 -25.59 19.19
C ASP A 86 0.41 -24.51 18.93
N GLU A 87 1.56 -24.65 19.58
CA GLU A 87 2.66 -23.69 19.46
C GLU A 87 3.25 -23.66 18.03
N GLU A 88 3.09 -24.72 17.23
CA GLU A 88 3.56 -24.75 15.84
C GLU A 88 2.70 -23.89 14.92
N GLU A 89 1.38 -23.93 15.08
CA GLU A 89 0.44 -23.14 14.29
C GLU A 89 0.59 -21.63 14.57
N LYS A 90 0.81 -21.27 15.84
CA LYS A 90 1.15 -19.89 16.23
C LYS A 90 2.47 -19.44 15.60
N ALA A 91 3.50 -20.29 15.63
CA ALA A 91 4.80 -19.99 15.04
C ALA A 91 4.70 -19.78 13.51
N ARG A 92 3.89 -20.59 12.80
CA ARG A 92 3.66 -20.44 11.34
C ARG A 92 3.01 -19.12 10.97
N ILE A 93 2.08 -18.63 11.79
CA ILE A 93 1.42 -17.34 11.57
C ILE A 93 2.44 -16.20 11.73
N VAL A 94 3.22 -16.21 12.82
CA VAL A 94 4.28 -15.22 13.08
C VAL A 94 5.29 -15.21 11.94
N ASP A 95 5.73 -16.39 11.50
CA ASP A 95 6.67 -16.53 10.39
C ASP A 95 6.09 -15.96 9.07
N LYS A 96 4.81 -16.22 8.79
CA LYS A 96 4.13 -15.64 7.62
C LYS A 96 4.10 -14.11 7.66
N TYR A 97 3.83 -13.50 8.82
CA TYR A 97 3.85 -12.05 8.98
C TYR A 97 5.27 -11.47 8.86
N LYS A 98 6.26 -12.13 9.47
CA LYS A 98 7.67 -11.73 9.34
C LYS A 98 8.10 -11.75 7.87
N ASN A 99 7.81 -12.85 7.18
CA ASN A 99 8.04 -12.99 5.74
C ASN A 99 7.32 -11.90 4.94
N PHE A 100 6.09 -11.53 5.30
CA PHE A 100 5.38 -10.44 4.63
C PHE A 100 6.13 -9.11 4.74
N ILE A 101 6.59 -8.76 5.94
CA ILE A 101 7.28 -7.49 6.23
C ILE A 101 8.65 -7.44 5.56
N GLU A 102 9.42 -8.53 5.64
CA GLU A 102 10.69 -8.69 4.94
C GLU A 102 10.51 -8.55 3.42
N ASN A 103 9.49 -9.21 2.86
CA ASN A 103 9.15 -9.10 1.44
C ASN A 103 8.73 -7.69 1.06
N TYR A 104 7.94 -7.00 1.89
CA TYR A 104 7.54 -5.62 1.64
C TYR A 104 8.76 -4.69 1.58
N ARG A 105 9.67 -4.79 2.55
CA ARG A 105 10.95 -4.06 2.55
C ARG A 105 11.82 -4.41 1.35
N ALA A 106 11.87 -5.68 0.94
CA ALA A 106 12.62 -6.10 -0.24
C ALA A 106 12.01 -5.55 -1.54
N TYR A 107 10.70 -5.60 -1.67
CA TYR A 107 10.00 -5.22 -2.90
C TYR A 107 9.93 -3.69 -3.06
N SER A 108 9.80 -2.92 -1.97
CA SER A 108 9.88 -1.45 -2.01
C SER A 108 11.23 -0.95 -2.54
N ARG A 109 12.32 -1.71 -2.30
CA ARG A 109 13.64 -1.46 -2.90
C ARG A 109 13.72 -1.85 -4.37
N LYS A 110 13.09 -2.98 -4.72
CA LYS A 110 13.18 -3.58 -6.06
C LYS A 110 12.35 -2.85 -7.11
N ILE A 111 11.14 -2.41 -6.76
CA ILE A 111 10.18 -1.84 -7.71
C ILE A 111 10.72 -0.57 -8.40
N PRO A 112 11.32 0.43 -7.72
CA PRO A 112 11.92 1.59 -8.38
C PRO A 112 12.92 1.19 -9.46
N THR A 113 13.81 0.24 -9.16
CA THR A 113 14.80 -0.28 -10.09
C THR A 113 14.13 -0.92 -11.31
N MET A 114 13.08 -1.72 -11.11
CA MET A 114 12.32 -2.31 -12.22
C MET A 114 11.66 -1.25 -13.12
N ILE A 115 11.13 -0.17 -12.54
CA ILE A 115 10.56 0.94 -13.32
C ILE A 115 11.66 1.60 -14.15
N PHE A 116 12.85 1.82 -13.58
CA PHE A 116 13.97 2.39 -14.31
C PHE A 116 14.44 1.51 -15.47
N THR A 117 14.49 0.18 -15.30
CA THR A 117 15.03 -0.73 -16.32
C THR A 117 14.00 -1.15 -17.36
N ASN A 118 12.74 -1.37 -16.95
CA ASN A 118 11.70 -2.01 -17.76
C ASN A 118 10.53 -1.06 -18.08
N GLY A 119 10.48 0.10 -17.43
CA GLY A 119 9.38 1.04 -17.52
C GLY A 119 8.22 0.74 -16.56
N LEU A 120 7.36 1.74 -16.37
CA LEU A 120 6.23 1.69 -15.44
C LEU A 120 5.22 0.60 -15.81
N GLY A 121 4.73 0.57 -17.05
CA GLY A 121 3.67 -0.35 -17.48
C GLY A 121 4.04 -1.83 -17.28
N GLN A 122 5.26 -2.23 -17.69
CA GLN A 122 5.74 -3.60 -17.49
C GLN A 122 5.90 -3.94 -16.00
N THR A 123 6.40 -3.00 -15.21
CA THR A 123 6.57 -3.20 -13.78
C THR A 123 5.23 -3.35 -13.06
N LEU A 124 4.24 -2.52 -13.40
CA LEU A 124 2.88 -2.63 -12.87
C LEU A 124 2.22 -3.96 -13.26
N ALA A 125 2.40 -4.42 -14.51
CA ALA A 125 1.93 -5.72 -14.94
C ALA A 125 2.60 -6.87 -14.15
N PHE A 126 3.91 -6.78 -13.92
CA PHE A 126 4.65 -7.75 -13.12
C PHE A 126 4.15 -7.80 -11.66
N ILE A 127 4.04 -6.64 -10.99
CA ILE A 127 3.57 -6.57 -9.61
C ILE A 127 2.17 -7.17 -9.51
N LYS A 128 1.28 -6.80 -10.44
CA LYS A 128 -0.08 -7.33 -10.50
C LYS A 128 -0.13 -8.84 -10.74
N ALA A 129 0.76 -9.38 -11.58
CA ALA A 129 0.86 -10.82 -11.82
C ALA A 129 1.43 -11.59 -10.61
N LYS A 130 2.22 -10.92 -9.76
CA LYS A 130 2.76 -11.47 -8.51
C LYS A 130 1.91 -11.16 -7.28
N ALA A 131 0.88 -10.34 -7.43
CA ALA A 131 -0.06 -10.03 -6.37
C ALA A 131 -0.92 -11.26 -6.09
N GLU A 132 -0.67 -11.87 -4.93
CA GLU A 132 -1.47 -12.95 -4.37
C GLU A 132 -2.11 -12.43 -3.09
N LYS A 133 -3.26 -13.01 -2.73
CA LYS A 133 -4.08 -12.52 -1.61
C LYS A 133 -3.25 -12.41 -0.32
N GLY A 134 -3.09 -11.20 0.18
CA GLY A 134 -2.40 -10.89 1.43
C GLY A 134 -0.88 -10.88 1.34
N ASN A 135 -0.29 -10.80 0.14
CA ASN A 135 1.16 -10.68 -0.03
C ASN A 135 1.63 -9.23 -0.22
N ALA A 136 2.93 -9.01 -0.09
CA ALA A 136 3.50 -7.67 -0.16
C ALA A 136 3.35 -6.99 -1.53
N TYR A 137 3.32 -7.77 -2.63
CA TYR A 137 3.10 -7.20 -3.98
C TYR A 137 1.68 -6.64 -4.13
N GLU A 138 0.67 -7.32 -3.58
CA GLU A 138 -0.71 -6.80 -3.58
C GLU A 138 -0.78 -5.47 -2.85
N LEU A 139 -0.20 -5.37 -1.64
CA LEU A 139 -0.21 -4.13 -0.86
C LEU A 139 0.52 -2.99 -1.59
N LEU A 140 1.70 -3.25 -2.15
CA LEU A 140 2.47 -2.24 -2.88
C LEU A 140 1.72 -1.75 -4.11
N TYR A 141 1.05 -2.64 -4.85
CA TYR A 141 0.22 -2.24 -6.00
C TYR A 141 -0.92 -1.31 -5.57
N LEU A 142 -1.59 -1.65 -4.47
CA LEU A 142 -2.67 -0.83 -3.90
C LEU A 142 -2.14 0.53 -3.45
N GLN A 143 -1.05 0.59 -2.70
CA GLN A 143 -0.47 1.85 -2.22
C GLN A 143 -0.04 2.77 -3.36
N ILE A 144 0.55 2.24 -4.44
CA ILE A 144 0.86 3.04 -5.63
C ILE A 144 -0.43 3.56 -6.26
N SER A 145 -1.47 2.72 -6.36
CA SER A 145 -2.76 3.10 -6.95
C SER A 145 -3.44 4.21 -6.12
N GLU A 146 -3.48 4.05 -4.81
CA GLU A 146 -4.06 5.03 -3.88
C GLU A 146 -3.26 6.32 -3.84
N TYR A 147 -1.93 6.25 -3.91
CA TYR A 147 -1.09 7.44 -4.03
C TYR A 147 -1.43 8.25 -5.30
N MET A 148 -1.65 7.57 -6.43
CA MET A 148 -2.04 8.21 -7.69
C MET A 148 -3.47 8.77 -7.67
N LYS A 149 -4.31 8.36 -6.71
CA LYS A 149 -5.62 8.95 -6.41
C LYS A 149 -5.59 9.94 -5.23
N SER A 150 -4.46 10.11 -4.58
CA SER A 150 -4.38 10.96 -3.39
C SER A 150 -4.39 12.45 -3.77
N PRO A 151 -4.72 13.36 -2.84
CA PRO A 151 -4.54 14.79 -3.06
C PRO A 151 -3.06 15.21 -3.19
N HIS A 152 -2.11 14.31 -2.92
CA HIS A 152 -0.68 14.57 -3.05
C HIS A 152 -0.20 14.48 -4.51
N THR A 153 -0.97 13.87 -5.41
CA THR A 153 -0.73 13.89 -6.85
C THR A 153 -1.38 15.13 -7.49
N ILE A 154 -0.56 16.16 -7.74
CA ILE A 154 -1.07 17.51 -8.08
C ILE A 154 -1.41 17.68 -9.57
N ARG A 155 -0.57 17.18 -10.49
CA ARG A 155 -0.69 17.51 -11.92
C ARG A 155 -1.53 16.51 -12.70
N ILE A 156 -1.15 15.24 -12.63
CA ILE A 156 -1.88 14.15 -13.30
C ILE A 156 -2.24 13.16 -12.20
N LYS A 157 -3.55 12.97 -12.06
CA LYS A 157 -4.17 12.18 -11.02
C LYS A 157 -4.96 11.06 -11.68
N MET A 158 -4.88 9.87 -11.09
CA MET A 158 -5.75 8.77 -11.47
C MET A 158 -7.20 9.15 -11.19
N PRO A 159 -8.13 9.01 -12.15
CA PRO A 159 -9.54 9.26 -11.92
C PRO A 159 -10.09 8.41 -10.76
N GLU A 160 -11.00 8.98 -9.97
CA GLU A 160 -11.55 8.29 -8.78
C GLU A 160 -12.30 7.01 -9.15
N ASP A 161 -12.98 7.02 -10.30
CA ASP A 161 -13.75 5.91 -10.88
C ASP A 161 -12.87 4.88 -11.60
N ALA A 162 -11.60 5.19 -11.85
CA ALA A 162 -10.65 4.23 -12.38
C ALA A 162 -10.36 3.16 -11.31
N ASN A 163 -10.53 1.89 -11.67
CA ASN A 163 -10.39 0.76 -10.75
C ASN A 163 -9.06 0.02 -10.88
N ASP A 164 -8.26 0.37 -11.88
CA ASP A 164 -7.04 -0.36 -12.20
C ASP A 164 -5.95 0.59 -12.68
N LEU A 165 -4.89 0.71 -11.88
CA LEU A 165 -3.77 1.60 -12.16
C LEU A 165 -3.09 1.25 -13.48
N LEU A 166 -2.89 -0.05 -13.76
CA LEU A 166 -2.23 -0.50 -14.99
C LEU A 166 -3.04 -0.09 -16.23
N LYS A 167 -4.33 -0.41 -16.28
CA LYS A 167 -5.21 -0.03 -17.39
C LYS A 167 -5.26 1.48 -17.61
N TRP A 168 -5.30 2.27 -16.54
CA TRP A 168 -5.27 3.72 -16.66
C TRP A 168 -3.93 4.21 -17.24
N VAL A 169 -2.81 3.77 -16.66
CA VAL A 169 -1.47 4.19 -17.11
C VAL A 169 -1.22 3.87 -18.59
N ILE A 170 -1.63 2.70 -19.08
CA ILE A 170 -1.43 2.33 -20.50
C ILE A 170 -2.40 3.05 -21.46
N SER A 171 -3.42 3.72 -20.94
CA SER A 171 -4.35 4.53 -21.76
C SER A 171 -3.89 5.98 -21.94
N CYS A 172 -2.96 6.46 -21.11
CA CYS A 172 -2.41 7.81 -21.16
C CYS A 172 -1.52 8.04 -22.39
N ASP A 173 -1.41 9.30 -22.80
CA ASP A 173 -0.49 9.68 -23.86
C ASP A 173 0.99 9.67 -23.40
N SER A 174 1.92 9.87 -24.34
CA SER A 174 3.36 9.79 -24.02
C SER A 174 3.83 10.84 -22.99
N PRO A 175 3.47 12.14 -23.10
CA PRO A 175 3.72 13.13 -22.05
C PRO A 175 3.17 12.73 -20.67
N GLU A 176 1.92 12.30 -20.60
CA GLU A 176 1.25 11.91 -19.36
C GLU A 176 1.92 10.68 -18.74
N TYR A 177 2.16 9.64 -19.53
CA TYR A 177 2.83 8.41 -19.10
C TYR A 177 4.22 8.70 -18.51
N ARG A 178 4.99 9.59 -19.14
CA ARG A 178 6.31 10.01 -18.63
C ARG A 178 6.18 10.74 -17.30
N TYR A 179 5.21 11.65 -17.18
CA TYR A 179 4.97 12.35 -15.92
C TYR A 179 4.59 11.37 -14.80
N ILE A 180 3.64 10.47 -15.07
CA ILE A 180 3.19 9.46 -14.09
C ILE A 180 4.36 8.57 -13.68
N THR A 181 5.22 8.17 -14.62
CA THR A 181 6.43 7.39 -14.32
C THR A 181 7.34 8.13 -13.33
N GLN A 182 7.60 9.42 -13.54
CA GLN A 182 8.42 10.23 -12.62
C GLN A 182 7.75 10.42 -11.25
N GLU A 183 6.43 10.64 -11.25
CA GLU A 183 5.64 10.82 -10.03
C GLU A 183 5.65 9.56 -9.16
N VAL A 184 5.41 8.39 -9.76
CA VAL A 184 5.46 7.09 -9.07
C VAL A 184 6.87 6.80 -8.56
N LEU A 185 7.91 7.09 -9.35
CA LEU A 185 9.30 6.93 -8.90
C LEU A 185 9.64 7.83 -7.70
N ALA A 186 9.20 9.09 -7.71
CA ALA A 186 9.44 10.03 -6.61
C ALA A 186 8.76 9.55 -5.32
N PHE A 187 7.51 9.08 -5.42
CA PHE A 187 6.81 8.47 -4.29
C PHE A 187 7.53 7.22 -3.77
N LEU A 188 7.85 6.27 -4.66
CA LEU A 188 8.49 5.01 -4.26
C LEU A 188 9.89 5.21 -3.67
N ASN A 189 10.59 6.27 -4.05
CA ASN A 189 11.86 6.63 -3.41
C ASN A 189 11.67 7.02 -1.93
N TRP A 190 10.61 7.73 -1.58
CA TRP A 190 10.26 7.98 -0.18
C TRP A 190 9.81 6.69 0.53
N LEU A 191 8.98 5.88 -0.12
CA LEU A 191 8.50 4.61 0.41
C LEU A 191 9.66 3.67 0.77
N LYS A 192 10.62 3.54 -0.15
CA LYS A 192 11.85 2.78 0.06
C LYS A 192 12.61 3.30 1.29
N LYS A 193 12.88 4.61 1.39
CA LYS A 193 13.65 5.20 2.50
C LYS A 193 13.00 4.90 3.85
N PHE A 194 11.68 5.03 3.95
CA PHE A 194 10.97 4.72 5.19
C PHE A 194 10.94 3.22 5.49
N ALA A 195 10.73 2.38 4.48
CA ALA A 195 10.78 0.93 4.66
C ALA A 195 12.16 0.48 5.14
N GLU A 196 13.24 1.00 4.55
CA GLU A 196 14.62 0.68 4.98
C GLU A 196 14.95 1.20 6.38
N GLY A 197 14.48 2.41 6.73
CA GLY A 197 14.82 3.05 7.99
C GLY A 197 13.96 2.63 9.18
N ARG A 198 12.80 2.00 8.94
CA ARG A 198 11.85 1.66 10.01
C ARG A 198 11.54 0.17 10.15
N ILE A 199 11.79 -0.63 9.11
CA ILE A 199 11.64 -2.08 9.18
C ILE A 199 13.03 -2.67 9.44
N GLU A 200 13.19 -3.29 10.61
CA GLU A 200 14.41 -4.01 11.00
C GLU A 200 14.67 -5.21 10.07
N GLU A 201 15.93 -5.65 10.02
CA GLU A 201 16.38 -6.76 9.17
C GLU A 201 16.21 -8.13 9.84
#